data_AF-A0A9Q3YTG1-F1
#
_entry.id   AF-A0A9Q3YTG1-F1
#
_cell.length_a   1.000
_cell.length_b   1.000
_cell.length_c   1.000
_cell.angle_alpha   90.00
_cell.angle_beta   90.00
_cell.angle_gamma   90.00
#
_symmetry.space_group_name_H-M   'P 1'
#
loop_
_entity.id
_entity.type
_entity.pdbx_description
1 polymer ?
#
loop_
_entity_poly.entity_id
_entity_poly.type
_entity_poly.pdbx_seq_one_letter_code
_entity_poly.pdbx_strand_id
1 'polypeptide(L)'
;MRTEKTYCRICEAHCGLDVTLDGEKVVAVKPDKTHPVSKGYACIKGAAIGELDARNKAINRVRARGEHVFAGLEQLGGKCVRAMTLARNELAILLKCAAYNAKRLVWLVRHDPCGCAR
;
A
#
# COMPACT_ATOMS: atom_id res chain seq x y z
N MET A 1 4.20 31.85 -6.67
CA MET A 1 4.26 30.52 -7.31
C MET A 1 5.64 30.31 -7.90
N ARG A 2 6.30 29.19 -7.58
CA ARG A 2 7.61 28.80 -8.13
C ARG A 2 7.50 27.43 -8.80
N THR A 3 8.30 27.19 -9.84
CA THR A 3 8.35 25.88 -10.51
C THR A 3 9.71 25.26 -10.27
N GLU A 4 9.72 24.07 -9.68
CA GLU A 4 10.93 23.32 -9.34
C GLU A 4 10.98 22.02 -10.14
N LYS A 5 12.19 21.62 -10.53
CA LYS A 5 12.43 20.35 -11.22
C LYS A 5 12.61 19.22 -10.23
N THR A 6 11.94 18.10 -10.47
CA THR A 6 12.06 16.90 -9.66
C THR A 6 11.87 15.65 -10.52
N TYR A 7 11.83 14.48 -9.90
CA TYR A 7 11.58 13.21 -10.58
C TYR A 7 10.57 12.37 -9.82
N CYS A 8 9.88 11.49 -10.54
CA CYS A 8 8.90 10.55 -10.00
C CYS A 8 9.60 9.43 -9.22
N ARG A 9 9.11 9.14 -8.01
CA ARG A 9 9.65 8.08 -7.13
C ARG A 9 8.75 6.84 -7.02
N ILE A 10 7.79 6.67 -7.93
CA ILE A 10 6.81 5.57 -7.87
C ILE A 10 7.36 4.27 -8.46
N CYS A 11 8.15 4.38 -9.51
CA CYS A 11 8.83 3.25 -10.16
C CYS A 11 10.28 3.65 -10.46
N GLU A 12 11.11 2.65 -10.71
CA GLU A 12 12.53 2.71 -11.04
C GLU A 12 12.87 3.56 -12.27
N ALA A 13 11.88 3.87 -13.12
CA ALA A 13 12.06 4.68 -14.33
C ALA A 13 12.38 6.16 -14.05
N HIS A 14 12.11 6.67 -12.84
CA HIS A 14 12.47 8.03 -12.39
C HIS A 14 12.17 9.15 -13.41
N CYS A 15 10.95 9.19 -13.95
CA CYS A 15 10.56 10.20 -14.95
C CYS A 15 10.70 11.63 -14.39
N GLY A 16 11.23 12.57 -15.18
CA GLY A 16 11.36 13.97 -14.80
C GLY A 16 10.02 14.69 -14.77
N LEU A 17 9.84 15.57 -13.78
CA LEU A 17 8.63 16.33 -13.50
C LEU A 17 8.96 17.79 -13.18
N ASP A 18 8.19 18.71 -13.73
CA ASP A 18 8.16 20.12 -13.34
C ASP A 18 6.98 20.31 -12.37
N VAL A 19 7.27 20.75 -11.14
CA VAL A 19 6.26 20.90 -10.08
C VAL A 19 6.08 22.38 -9.75
N THR A 20 4.86 22.87 -9.92
CA THR A 20 4.49 24.23 -9.54
C THR A 20 4.02 24.25 -8.09
N LEU A 21 4.71 25.03 -7.27
CA LEU A 21 4.48 25.19 -5.84
C LEU A 21 3.89 26.56 -5.54
N ASP A 22 2.89 26.57 -4.66
CA ASP A 22 2.38 27.76 -3.99
C ASP A 22 2.66 27.64 -2.48
N GLY A 23 3.72 28.29 -2.03
CA GLY A 23 4.33 28.02 -0.73
C GLY A 23 4.84 26.58 -0.63
N GLU A 24 4.25 25.81 0.28
CA GLU A 24 4.54 24.37 0.49
C GLU A 24 3.57 23.45 -0.27
N LYS A 25 2.56 24.00 -0.94
CA LYS A 25 1.52 23.20 -1.60
C LYS A 25 1.83 22.99 -3.08
N VAL A 26 1.71 21.75 -3.54
CA VAL A 26 1.78 21.40 -4.96
C VAL A 26 0.46 21.79 -5.63
N VAL A 27 0.54 22.64 -6.65
CA VAL A 27 -0.63 23.13 -7.40
C VAL A 27 -0.75 22.44 -8.75
N ALA A 28 0.37 22.20 -9.43
CA ALA A 28 0.39 21.51 -10.72
C ALA A 28 1.66 20.67 -10.87
N VAL A 29 1.52 19.55 -11.59
CA VAL A 29 2.64 18.68 -11.96
C VAL A 29 2.57 18.48 -13.46
N LYS A 30 3.68 18.76 -14.15
CA LYS A 30 3.81 18.55 -15.60
C LYS A 30 5.03 17.69 -15.90
N PRO A 31 5.03 16.90 -16.99
CA PRO A 31 6.22 16.17 -17.40
C PRO A 31 7.34 17.12 -17.83
N ASP A 32 8.56 16.86 -17.37
CA ASP A 32 9.72 17.65 -17.79
C ASP A 32 10.20 17.22 -19.19
N LYS A 33 10.04 18.13 -20.16
CA LYS A 33 10.47 17.94 -21.56
C LYS A 33 11.99 17.88 -21.73
N THR A 34 12.73 18.48 -20.80
CA THR A 34 14.20 18.57 -20.84
C THR A 34 14.90 17.39 -20.18
N HIS A 35 14.16 16.51 -19.49
CA HIS A 35 14.74 15.36 -18.79
C HIS A 35 15.37 14.35 -19.76
N PRO A 36 16.63 13.92 -19.55
CA PRO A 36 17.39 13.15 -20.54
C PRO A 36 16.77 11.79 -20.88
N VAL A 37 16.16 11.15 -19.88
CA VAL A 37 15.58 9.80 -20.02
C VAL A 37 14.14 9.88 -20.52
N SER A 38 13.31 10.70 -19.87
CA SER A 38 11.86 10.69 -20.11
C SER A 38 11.40 11.68 -21.18
N LYS A 39 12.18 12.73 -21.50
CA LYS A 39 11.94 13.67 -22.60
C LYS A 39 10.50 14.18 -22.71
N GLY A 40 9.88 14.49 -21.57
CA GLY A 40 8.50 14.96 -21.50
C GLY A 40 7.43 13.88 -21.39
N TYR A 41 7.82 12.61 -21.21
CA TYR A 41 6.90 11.54 -20.88
C TYR A 41 6.78 11.37 -19.36
N ALA A 42 5.54 11.26 -18.87
CA ALA A 42 5.23 10.73 -17.55
C ALA A 42 3.90 9.97 -17.63
N CYS A 43 3.81 8.82 -16.97
CA CYS A 43 2.55 8.09 -16.87
C CYS A 43 1.56 8.80 -15.93
N ILE A 44 0.30 8.35 -15.93
CA ILE A 44 -0.76 8.89 -15.06
C ILE A 44 -0.36 8.91 -13.57
N LYS A 45 0.45 7.95 -13.12
CA LYS A 45 0.94 7.89 -11.74
C LYS A 45 1.85 9.07 -11.40
N GLY A 46 2.72 9.47 -12.33
CA GLY A 46 3.63 10.61 -12.15
C GLY A 46 2.89 11.94 -12.23
N ALA A 47 1.94 12.07 -13.15
CA ALA A 47 1.12 13.28 -13.31
C ALA A 47 0.21 13.52 -12.09
N ALA A 48 -0.31 12.46 -11.47
CA ALA A 48 -1.20 12.55 -10.32
C ALA A 48 -0.50 12.74 -8.96
N ILE A 49 0.82 12.92 -8.91
CA ILE A 49 1.57 13.03 -7.63
C ILE A 49 1.06 14.17 -6.74
N GLY A 50 0.68 15.31 -7.31
CA GLY A 50 0.14 16.44 -6.53
C GLY A 50 -1.17 16.10 -5.81
N GLU A 51 -2.09 15.40 -6.50
CA GLU A 51 -3.35 14.96 -5.93
C GLU A 51 -3.16 13.81 -4.94
N LEU A 52 -2.23 12.90 -5.24
CA LEU A 52 -1.86 11.78 -4.37
C LEU A 52 -1.25 12.26 -3.05
N ASP A 53 -0.45 13.34 -3.01
CA ASP A 53 0.13 13.85 -1.77
C ASP A 53 -0.97 14.31 -0.78
N ALA A 54 -1.93 15.10 -1.24
CA ALA A 54 -3.04 15.57 -0.42
C ALA A 54 -3.92 14.40 0.05
N ARG A 55 -4.26 13.46 -0.86
CA ARG A 55 -5.01 12.25 -0.52
C ARG A 55 -4.26 11.37 0.48
N ASN A 56 -2.96 11.16 0.29
CA ASN A 56 -2.14 10.34 1.18
C ASN A 56 -2.02 10.98 2.56
N LYS A 57 -1.87 12.30 2.67
CA LYS A 57 -1.92 13.01 3.97
C LYS A 57 -3.27 12.81 4.67
N ALA A 58 -4.38 12.91 3.94
CA ALA A 58 -5.72 12.68 4.50
C ALA A 58 -5.94 11.22 4.93
N ILE A 59 -5.61 10.25 4.06
CA ILE A 59 -5.69 8.82 4.37
C ILE A 59 -4.78 8.48 5.53
N ASN A 60 -3.54 8.95 5.54
CA ASN A 60 -2.59 8.67 6.62
C ASN A 60 -3.03 9.32 7.93
N ARG A 61 -3.72 10.46 7.92
CA ARG A 61 -4.35 11.02 9.13
C ARG A 61 -5.45 10.13 9.69
N VAL A 62 -6.27 9.51 8.82
CA VAL A 62 -7.33 8.58 9.23
C VAL A 62 -6.77 7.22 9.63
N ARG A 63 -5.83 6.66 8.86
CA ARG A 63 -5.08 5.45 9.20
C ARG A 63 -4.21 5.64 10.44
N ALA A 64 -3.77 6.84 10.74
CA ALA A 64 -3.11 7.11 12.01
C ALA A 64 -4.06 6.96 13.21
N ARG A 65 -5.36 7.20 12.99
CA ARG A 65 -6.42 6.98 14.00
C ARG A 65 -7.00 5.56 13.98
N GLY A 66 -7.05 4.90 12.82
CA GLY A 66 -7.71 3.60 12.64
C GLY A 66 -6.78 2.38 12.45
N GLU A 67 -5.55 2.57 11.98
CA GLU A 67 -4.61 1.51 11.55
C GLU A 67 -3.17 1.66 12.10
N HIS A 68 -2.85 2.62 12.98
CA HIS A 68 -1.64 2.52 13.84
C HIS A 68 -1.77 1.42 14.92
N VAL A 69 -2.42 0.31 14.58
CA VAL A 69 -2.49 -0.91 15.39
C VAL A 69 -1.44 -1.94 14.92
N PHE A 70 -0.89 -1.84 13.69
CA PHE A 70 -0.12 -2.94 13.10
C PHE A 70 1.29 -2.64 12.55
N ALA A 71 1.67 -1.39 12.25
CA ALA A 71 3.07 -0.99 12.02
C ALA A 71 3.24 0.54 12.03
N GLY A 72 4.35 1.04 12.58
CA GLY A 72 4.80 2.42 12.42
C GLY A 72 5.84 2.51 11.31
N LEU A 73 5.78 3.56 10.49
CA LEU A 73 6.89 3.88 9.60
C LEU A 73 8.03 4.43 10.45
N GLU A 74 9.10 3.66 10.46
CA GLU A 74 10.50 4.08 10.48
C GLU A 74 10.73 5.49 9.88
N GLN A 75 10.35 6.55 10.58
CA GLN A 75 10.89 7.89 10.31
C GLN A 75 12.18 8.13 11.12
N LEU A 76 12.74 7.07 11.74
CA LEU A 76 13.89 7.06 12.67
C LEU A 76 14.82 5.80 12.61
N GLY A 77 14.79 4.95 11.58
CA GLY A 77 15.83 3.92 11.37
C GLY A 77 15.62 2.46 11.87
N GLY A 78 14.39 1.92 11.92
CA GLY A 78 14.16 0.47 11.78
C GLY A 78 12.68 0.06 11.60
N LYS A 79 12.41 -1.03 10.85
CA LYS A 79 11.09 -1.72 10.82
C LYS A 79 10.86 -2.50 12.12
N CYS A 80 10.27 -1.87 13.12
CA CYS A 80 9.86 -2.57 14.35
C CYS A 80 8.44 -3.14 14.23
N VAL A 81 8.33 -4.44 13.92
CA VAL A 81 7.07 -5.20 14.03
C VAL A 81 6.87 -5.59 15.50
N ARG A 82 5.83 -5.08 16.16
CA ARG A 82 5.50 -5.44 17.56
C ARG A 82 5.01 -6.89 17.61
N ALA A 83 5.74 -7.79 18.28
CA ALA A 83 5.51 -9.24 18.36
C ALA A 83 4.05 -9.70 18.66
N MET A 84 3.21 -8.86 19.28
CA MET A 84 1.79 -9.16 19.53
C MET A 84 0.97 -9.43 18.25
N THR A 85 1.39 -8.91 17.10
CA THR A 85 0.70 -9.13 15.82
C THR A 85 0.99 -10.50 15.23
N LEU A 86 2.14 -11.12 15.56
CA LEU A 86 2.44 -12.49 15.16
C LEU A 86 1.44 -13.47 15.81
N ALA A 87 1.24 -13.35 17.13
CA ALA A 87 0.30 -14.22 17.86
C ALA A 87 -1.15 -14.07 17.37
N ARG A 88 -1.60 -12.84 17.04
CA ARG A 88 -2.94 -12.62 16.46
C ARG A 88 -3.06 -13.17 15.05
N ASN A 89 -2.03 -13.02 14.23
CA ASN A 89 -2.02 -13.56 12.87
C ASN A 89 -2.01 -15.09 12.90
N GLU A 90 -1.22 -15.69 13.79
CA GLU A 90 -1.15 -17.14 14.01
C GLU A 90 -2.51 -17.69 14.45
N LEU A 91 -3.16 -17.07 15.43
CA LEU A 91 -4.53 -17.42 15.84
C LEU A 91 -5.53 -17.29 14.69
N ALA A 92 -5.46 -16.22 13.90
CA ALA A 92 -6.37 -15.99 12.78
C ALA A 92 -6.18 -17.01 11.65
N ILE A 93 -4.94 -17.41 11.36
CA ILE A 93 -4.63 -18.46 10.39
C ILE A 93 -5.15 -19.80 10.90
N LEU A 94 -4.88 -20.13 12.17
CA LEU A 94 -5.30 -21.39 12.78
C LEU A 94 -6.83 -21.53 12.78
N LEU A 95 -7.57 -20.47 13.12
CA LEU A 95 -9.04 -20.45 13.05
C LEU A 95 -9.56 -20.67 11.62
N LYS A 96 -8.93 -20.07 10.60
CA LYS A 96 -9.31 -20.27 9.19
C LYS A 96 -9.06 -21.70 8.74
N CYS A 97 -7.90 -22.27 9.10
CA CYS A 97 -7.56 -23.67 8.79
C CYS A 97 -8.53 -24.63 9.49
N ALA A 98 -8.84 -24.40 10.78
CA ALA A 98 -9.80 -25.19 11.53
C ALA A 98 -11.19 -25.13 10.90
N ALA A 99 -11.67 -23.94 10.55
CA ALA A 99 -12.97 -23.78 9.89
C ALA A 99 -13.03 -24.47 8.52
N TYR A 100 -11.96 -24.40 7.73
CA TYR A 100 -11.86 -25.10 6.45
C TYR A 100 -11.89 -26.62 6.65
N ASN A 101 -11.07 -27.14 7.56
CA ASN A 101 -10.98 -28.57 7.85
C ASN A 101 -12.29 -29.12 8.41
N ALA A 102 -12.98 -28.37 9.28
CA ALA A 102 -14.29 -28.74 9.78
C ALA A 102 -15.34 -28.81 8.65
N LYS A 103 -15.39 -27.80 7.78
CA LYS A 103 -16.28 -27.81 6.61
C LYS A 103 -15.97 -28.98 5.67
N ARG A 104 -14.68 -29.25 5.45
CA ARG A 104 -14.23 -30.36 4.61
C ARG A 104 -14.59 -31.72 5.23
N LEU A 105 -14.43 -31.88 6.54
CA LEU A 105 -14.82 -33.10 7.25
C LEU A 105 -16.33 -33.34 7.15
N VAL A 106 -17.15 -32.31 7.38
CA VAL A 106 -18.61 -32.41 7.21
C VAL A 106 -18.98 -32.79 5.78
N TRP A 107 -18.30 -32.22 4.78
CA TRP A 107 -18.52 -32.60 3.39
C TRP A 107 -18.17 -34.07 3.13
N LEU A 108 -17.02 -34.54 3.63
CA LEU A 108 -16.55 -35.92 3.48
C LEU A 108 -17.50 -36.92 4.16
N VAL A 109 -17.94 -36.65 5.39
CA VAL A 109 -18.91 -37.51 6.10
C VAL A 109 -20.25 -37.57 5.38
N ARG A 110 -20.71 -36.44 4.81
CA ARG A 110 -21.99 -36.39 4.07
C ARG A 110 -21.94 -37.08 2.71
N HIS A 111 -20.78 -37.10 2.06
CA HIS A 111 -20.60 -37.68 0.73
C HIS A 111 -19.76 -38.95 0.76
N ASP A 112 -19.63 -39.60 1.92
CA ASP A 112 -18.88 -40.85 2.05
C ASP A 112 -19.64 -41.98 1.34
N PRO A 113 -19.20 -42.42 0.15
CA PRO A 113 -19.88 -43.48 -0.58
C PRO A 113 -19.61 -44.87 0.06
N CYS A 114 -18.62 -44.96 0.95
CA CYS A 114 -18.14 -46.19 1.57
C CYS A 114 -18.82 -46.49 2.91
N GLY A 115 -19.38 -45.46 3.58
CA GLY A 115 -19.98 -45.58 4.91
C GLY A 115 -19.00 -45.81 6.06
N CYS A 116 -17.70 -45.58 5.83
CA CYS A 116 -16.61 -45.79 6.80
C CYS A 116 -16.54 -44.74 7.93
N ALA A 117 -17.25 -43.60 7.78
CA ALA A 117 -17.30 -42.55 8.80
C ALA A 117 -18.40 -42.74 9.88
N ARG A 118 -19.11 -43.88 9.86
CA ARG A 118 -20.11 -44.28 10.87
C ARG A 118 -19.57 -45.34 11.81
#